data_AF-A0A958QUQ0-F1
#
_entry.id   AF-A0A958QUQ0-F1
#
_cell.length_a   1.000
_cell.length_b   1.000
_cell.length_c   1.000
_cell.angle_alpha   90.00
_cell.angle_beta   90.00
_cell.angle_gamma   90.00
#
_symmetry.space_group_name_H-M   'P 1'
#
loop_
_entity.id
_entity.type
_entity.pdbx_description
1 polymer ?
#
loop_
_entity_poly.entity_id
_entity_poly.type
_entity_poly.pdbx_seq_one_letter_code
_entity_poly.pdbx_strand_id
1 'polypeptide(L)'
;MQEVTASHVERLMPKARLVLAALFSAASLYFVIAMFAGSLRMPLLEGRRVVQDGLLTSLIVAGMLYVALRLVSRGAERAPGPFVFEVFALGLLLIAGSDFPARRFGFFPSESTVLDAGILGVAAAVWFLCARPSGRAAFIRGTLSWWMLLAVQLFVAVLFFRYVDGRLIFRDDHASFLYRFQLLREHFPYIPFYNTDWNAGYSAREFLPSGMLNVFLFFWPVLYFVGDIRQPDSLTLYNLIFPIVYIGIVPWSIFWASRAVGIGRQSASLAGMLALAPSFAYYEWLLRYGTLGFAFSAAVLPLTFAYAVRLVTLDRVPRWSDVLVLLVASFCCISWTVSGLLFLPLALLSLISFRHTFAAERRRKVITFLLLALILNGPWLAVFFRESKVLQFLGGDTLPGSQTKSVFAANANTDDASGSEPSFLGRAEEQGAEALRGFRREMVKVNPVLIVLLLPGVWTLGAGRLRRTIVVTMLWGCLLASVGDLIKPQVELRRLIIPLAFL
;
A
#
# COMPACT_ATOMS: atom_id res chain seq x y z
N MET A 1 9.05 44.53 48.67
CA MET A 1 9.79 44.36 47.39
C MET A 1 9.63 42.96 46.79
N GLN A 2 9.43 41.88 47.57
CA GLN A 2 9.19 40.52 47.06
C GLN A 2 7.82 40.29 46.37
N GLU A 3 6.78 41.06 46.69
CA GLU A 3 5.45 40.90 46.05
C GLU A 3 5.36 41.43 44.61
N VAL A 4 6.17 42.43 44.26
CA VAL A 4 6.13 43.03 42.90
C VAL A 4 6.69 42.04 41.86
N THR A 5 7.66 41.22 42.24
CA THR A 5 8.26 40.19 41.39
C THR A 5 7.33 39.03 41.05
N ALA A 6 6.47 38.60 41.98
CA ALA A 6 5.55 37.48 41.75
C ALA A 6 4.47 37.84 40.71
N SER A 7 3.88 39.04 40.81
CA SER A 7 2.81 39.48 39.90
C SER A 7 3.32 39.71 38.46
N HIS A 8 4.58 40.09 38.30
CA HIS A 8 5.18 40.29 36.98
C HIS A 8 5.49 38.96 36.28
N VAL A 9 5.97 37.96 37.04
CA VAL A 9 6.22 36.61 36.54
C VAL A 9 4.91 35.92 36.13
N GLU A 10 3.83 36.07 36.90
CA GLU A 10 2.52 35.54 36.53
C GLU A 10 1.94 36.15 35.25
N ARG A 11 2.21 37.44 34.96
CA ARG A 11 1.74 38.09 33.72
C ARG A 11 2.56 37.73 32.48
N LEU A 12 3.85 37.41 32.65
CA LEU A 12 4.74 37.04 31.54
C LEU A 12 4.63 35.56 31.16
N MET A 13 4.29 34.69 32.12
CA MET A 13 4.17 33.24 31.90
C MET A 13 3.20 32.83 30.77
N PRO A 14 2.00 33.42 30.60
CA PRO A 14 1.08 33.04 29.53
C PRO A 14 1.62 33.34 28.13
N LYS A 15 2.28 34.51 27.96
CA LYS A 15 2.87 34.92 26.68
C LYS A 15 4.09 34.06 26.35
N ALA A 16 4.95 33.79 27.32
CA ALA A 16 6.09 32.89 27.15
C ALA A 16 5.64 31.47 26.78
N ARG A 17 4.58 30.95 27.42
CA ARG A 17 3.98 29.65 27.09
C ARG A 17 3.41 29.58 25.67
N LEU A 18 2.76 30.65 25.21
CA LEU A 18 2.21 30.72 23.85
C LEU A 18 3.34 30.72 22.80
N VAL A 19 4.38 31.52 23.02
CA VAL A 19 5.56 31.59 22.13
C VAL A 19 6.30 30.26 22.09
N LEU A 20 6.52 29.62 23.24
CA LEU A 20 7.12 28.28 23.32
C LEU A 20 6.27 27.22 22.61
N ALA A 21 4.95 27.22 22.80
CA ALA A 21 4.05 26.29 22.11
C ALA A 21 4.05 26.49 20.59
N ALA A 22 4.10 27.75 20.12
CA ALA A 22 4.17 28.07 18.70
C ALA A 22 5.52 27.66 18.07
N LEU A 23 6.63 27.97 18.74
CA LEU A 23 7.97 27.55 18.30
C LEU A 23 8.10 26.03 18.25
N PHE A 24 7.56 25.34 19.25
CA PHE A 24 7.60 23.88 19.32
C PHE A 24 6.67 23.21 18.29
N SER A 25 5.54 23.83 17.98
CA SER A 25 4.64 23.40 16.91
C SER A 25 5.27 23.58 15.54
N ALA A 26 5.87 24.75 15.29
CA ALA A 26 6.61 25.03 14.07
C ALA A 26 7.79 24.08 13.91
N ALA A 27 8.50 23.77 15.00
CA ALA A 27 9.60 22.83 15.02
C ALA A 27 9.18 21.37 14.80
N SER A 28 8.08 20.91 15.43
CA SER A 28 7.57 19.55 15.26
C SER A 28 7.02 19.35 13.86
N LEU A 29 6.33 20.36 13.32
CA LEU A 29 5.88 20.38 11.93
C LEU A 29 7.08 20.41 10.98
N TYR A 30 8.08 21.25 11.22
CA TYR A 30 9.34 21.29 10.47
C TYR A 30 10.08 19.94 10.55
N PHE A 31 10.08 19.26 11.69
CA PHE A 31 10.73 17.96 11.84
C PHE A 31 9.98 16.86 11.10
N VAL A 32 8.64 16.80 11.21
CA VAL A 32 7.82 15.91 10.37
C VAL A 32 8.09 16.22 8.89
N ILE A 33 8.21 17.52 8.53
CA ILE A 33 8.55 17.96 7.18
C ILE A 33 9.99 17.60 6.77
N ALA A 34 10.96 17.59 7.67
CA ALA A 34 12.34 17.21 7.38
C ALA A 34 12.49 15.68 7.29
N MET A 35 11.72 14.96 8.11
CA MET A 35 11.65 13.51 8.23
C MET A 35 11.25 12.84 6.93
N PHE A 36 10.14 13.25 6.31
CA PHE A 36 9.82 12.63 5.04
C PHE A 36 10.63 13.27 3.90
N ALA A 37 11.18 14.49 4.05
CA ALA A 37 11.95 15.13 2.99
C ALA A 37 13.28 14.48 2.65
N GLY A 38 13.66 13.42 3.38
CA GLY A 38 14.89 12.67 3.15
C GLY A 38 16.15 13.52 3.30
N SER A 39 16.02 14.73 3.85
CA SER A 39 17.15 15.57 4.18
C SER A 39 16.74 16.59 5.26
N LEU A 40 17.49 16.61 6.36
CA LEU A 40 17.73 17.83 7.15
C LEU A 40 18.70 18.78 6.42
N ARG A 41 18.86 18.63 5.09
CA ARG A 41 19.72 19.48 4.26
C ARG A 41 18.81 20.47 3.55
N MET A 42 18.59 21.62 4.18
CA MET A 42 18.11 22.76 3.40
C MET A 42 19.15 23.08 2.31
N PRO A 43 18.73 23.35 1.06
CA PRO A 43 19.58 24.10 0.15
C PRO A 43 19.67 25.52 0.71
N LEU A 44 20.64 25.77 1.57
CA LEU A 44 21.15 27.13 1.74
C LEU A 44 21.85 27.48 0.43
N LEU A 45 21.41 28.58 -0.19
CA LEU A 45 22.23 29.36 -1.11
C LEU A 45 23.64 29.45 -0.49
N GLU A 46 24.65 28.99 -1.22
CA GLU A 46 26.08 29.06 -0.84
C GLU A 46 26.59 28.06 0.21
N GLY A 47 26.47 26.75 -0.05
CA GLY A 47 27.54 25.77 0.22
C GLY A 47 28.04 25.53 1.67
N ARG A 48 27.51 26.20 2.70
CA ARG A 48 27.90 25.99 4.10
C ARG A 48 26.90 25.10 4.85
N ARG A 49 27.39 23.96 5.32
CA ARG A 49 26.70 23.01 6.20
C ARG A 49 26.60 23.61 7.61
N VAL A 50 25.50 24.28 7.93
CA VAL A 50 25.37 24.92 9.26
C VAL A 50 24.52 24.12 10.25
N VAL A 51 23.79 23.08 9.83
CA VAL A 51 22.86 22.42 10.76
C VAL A 51 22.89 20.91 10.59
N GLN A 52 23.79 20.22 11.30
CA GLN A 52 23.76 18.76 11.36
C GLN A 52 23.53 18.18 12.76
N ASP A 53 23.96 18.83 13.85
CA ASP A 53 23.78 18.25 15.20
C ASP A 53 23.04 19.18 16.18
N GLY A 54 23.11 20.50 15.98
CA GLY A 54 22.58 21.47 16.94
C GLY A 54 21.05 21.56 16.98
N LEU A 55 20.37 21.51 15.82
CA LEU A 55 18.92 21.73 15.77
C LEU A 55 18.14 20.57 16.38
N LEU A 56 18.49 19.32 16.06
CA LEU A 56 17.85 18.15 16.62
C LEU A 56 18.06 18.06 18.14
N THR A 57 19.30 18.29 18.59
CA THR A 57 19.63 18.39 20.01
C THR A 57 18.87 19.53 20.68
N SER A 58 18.72 20.69 20.02
CA SER A 58 17.92 21.81 20.52
C SER A 58 16.44 21.49 20.62
N LEU A 59 15.89 20.72 19.69
CA LEU A 59 14.49 20.27 19.72
C LEU A 59 14.24 19.22 20.79
N ILE A 60 15.18 18.30 20.98
CA ILE A 60 15.16 17.30 22.04
C ILE A 60 15.29 17.97 23.41
N VAL A 61 16.23 18.90 23.58
CA VAL A 61 16.42 19.69 24.81
C VAL A 61 15.21 20.58 25.07
N ALA A 62 14.64 21.24 24.05
CA ALA A 62 13.41 22.03 24.20
C ALA A 62 12.20 21.16 24.57
N GLY A 63 12.09 19.95 24.00
CA GLY A 63 11.04 18.99 24.33
C GLY A 63 11.18 18.46 25.76
N MET A 64 12.41 18.12 26.18
CA MET A 64 12.70 17.71 27.55
C MET A 64 12.48 18.84 28.55
N LEU A 65 12.91 20.08 28.24
CA LEU A 65 12.63 21.25 29.08
C LEU A 65 11.13 21.51 29.19
N TYR A 66 10.37 21.37 28.11
CA TYR A 66 8.92 21.52 28.13
C TYR A 66 8.25 20.47 29.01
N VAL A 67 8.68 19.20 28.93
CA VAL A 67 8.19 18.12 29.80
C VAL A 67 8.58 18.37 31.26
N ALA A 68 9.82 18.77 31.54
CA ALA A 68 10.28 19.10 32.89
C ALA A 68 9.52 20.30 33.47
N LEU A 69 9.35 21.38 32.70
CA LEU A 69 8.54 22.53 33.08
C LEU A 69 7.09 22.14 33.34
N ARG A 70 6.52 21.20 32.58
CA ARG A 70 5.15 20.68 32.79
C ARG A 70 5.03 19.81 34.04
N LEU A 71 6.04 18.99 34.34
CA LEU A 71 6.10 18.18 35.55
C LEU A 71 6.26 19.04 36.81
N VAL A 72 7.01 20.15 36.70
CA VAL A 72 7.16 21.15 37.77
C VAL A 72 5.91 22.03 37.89
N SER A 73 5.24 22.36 36.78
CA SER A 73 4.05 23.23 36.76
C SER A 73 2.72 22.50 37.05
N ARG A 74 2.73 21.42 37.84
CA ARG A 74 1.55 20.56 38.13
C ARG A 74 0.29 21.30 38.65
N GLY A 75 0.36 22.60 38.95
CA GLY A 75 -0.76 23.45 39.37
C GLY A 75 -1.38 24.38 38.33
N ALA A 76 -0.87 24.50 37.10
CA ALA A 76 -1.41 25.50 36.15
C ALA A 76 -2.41 24.88 35.14
N GLU A 77 -3.70 25.01 35.43
CA GLU A 77 -4.80 24.30 34.77
C GLU A 77 -5.05 24.61 33.29
N ARG A 78 -4.41 25.60 32.67
CA ARG A 78 -4.69 25.97 31.27
C ARG A 78 -3.41 26.39 30.56
N ALA A 79 -2.87 25.51 29.74
CA ALA A 79 -1.83 25.82 28.76
C ALA A 79 -2.29 25.36 27.36
N PRO A 80 -1.80 26.02 26.28
CA PRO A 80 -2.39 25.92 24.94
C PRO A 80 -2.16 24.56 24.28
N GLY A 81 -3.22 24.07 23.61
CA GLY A 81 -3.28 23.09 22.52
C GLY A 81 -2.19 22.00 22.40
N PRO A 82 -2.48 20.74 22.77
CA PRO A 82 -1.49 19.65 22.72
C PRO A 82 -1.27 19.03 21.32
N PHE A 83 -1.92 19.57 20.28
CA PHE A 83 -2.15 18.91 18.98
C PHE A 83 -0.89 18.58 18.14
N VAL A 84 0.22 19.30 18.29
CA VAL A 84 1.33 19.24 17.31
C VAL A 84 2.45 18.26 17.71
N PHE A 85 2.74 18.14 19.00
CA PHE A 85 3.75 17.18 19.52
C PHE A 85 3.25 15.72 19.51
N GLU A 86 1.95 15.63 19.62
CA GLU A 86 1.09 14.49 19.49
C GLU A 86 1.24 13.77 18.13
N VAL A 87 1.07 14.51 17.02
CA VAL A 87 1.26 13.96 15.64
C VAL A 87 2.68 13.43 15.47
N PHE A 88 3.63 14.18 16.01
CA PHE A 88 5.04 13.87 15.97
C PHE A 88 5.35 12.54 16.68
N ALA A 89 4.76 12.32 17.86
CA ALA A 89 4.90 11.10 18.64
C ALA A 89 4.41 9.82 17.93
N LEU A 90 3.28 9.91 17.23
CA LEU A 90 2.77 8.80 16.43
C LEU A 90 3.67 8.52 15.22
N GLY A 91 4.14 9.57 14.52
CA GLY A 91 5.08 9.42 13.41
C GLY A 91 6.34 8.67 13.82
N LEU A 92 6.88 8.97 15.01
CA LEU A 92 8.07 8.34 15.55
C LEU A 92 7.89 6.88 15.93
N LEU A 93 6.74 6.51 16.50
CA LEU A 93 6.41 5.11 16.77
C LEU A 93 6.24 4.30 15.48
N LEU A 94 5.69 4.92 14.43
CA LEU A 94 5.58 4.30 13.10
C LEU A 94 6.95 4.12 12.44
N ILE A 95 7.86 5.09 12.58
CA ILE A 95 9.24 5.02 12.07
C ILE A 95 10.06 3.98 12.84
N ALA A 96 10.01 4.00 14.17
CA ALA A 96 10.72 3.04 15.03
C ALA A 96 10.17 1.62 14.88
N GLY A 97 8.88 1.47 14.56
CA GLY A 97 8.28 0.17 14.23
C GLY A 97 8.67 -0.32 12.84
N SER A 98 8.84 0.57 11.86
CA SER A 98 9.13 0.23 10.45
C SER A 98 10.52 -0.34 10.23
N ASP A 99 10.73 -1.00 9.09
CA ASP A 99 12.07 -1.38 8.60
C ASP A 99 12.87 -0.21 8.02
N PHE A 100 12.30 0.99 8.04
CA PHE A 100 12.95 2.21 7.59
C PHE A 100 14.36 2.43 8.18
N PRO A 101 14.63 2.16 9.48
CA PRO A 101 15.96 2.31 10.07
C PRO A 101 16.96 1.25 9.61
N ALA A 102 16.49 0.10 9.09
CA ALA A 102 17.32 -1.05 8.74
C ALA A 102 17.65 -1.14 7.23
N ARG A 103 17.07 -0.29 6.38
CA ARG A 103 17.27 -0.35 4.92
C ARG A 103 18.49 0.45 4.49
N ARG A 104 19.39 -0.21 3.73
CA ARG A 104 20.59 0.38 3.09
C ARG A 104 20.28 1.53 2.10
N PHE A 105 19.01 1.67 1.72
CA PHE A 105 18.47 2.74 0.86
C PHE A 105 17.51 3.67 1.60
N GLY A 106 17.48 3.64 2.93
CA GLY A 106 16.82 4.68 3.70
C GLY A 106 17.50 6.02 3.42
N PHE A 107 16.70 7.07 3.21
CA PHE A 107 17.19 8.43 2.99
C PHE A 107 17.98 9.02 4.21
N PHE A 108 18.20 8.20 5.24
CA PHE A 108 18.95 8.49 6.46
C PHE A 108 20.08 7.45 6.63
N PRO A 109 21.25 7.68 6.00
CA PRO A 109 22.32 6.68 5.96
C PRO A 109 23.18 6.62 7.24
N SER A 110 22.89 7.38 8.30
CA SER A 110 23.70 7.38 9.53
C SER A 110 23.06 6.57 10.67
N GLU A 111 23.90 5.81 11.38
CA GLU A 111 23.57 5.08 12.61
C GLU A 111 22.93 5.98 13.68
N SER A 112 23.25 7.28 13.68
CA SER A 112 22.64 8.28 14.57
C SER A 112 21.12 8.40 14.38
N THR A 113 20.61 8.24 13.16
CA THR A 113 19.18 8.45 12.86
C THR A 113 18.30 7.36 13.45
N VAL A 114 18.82 6.14 13.60
CA VAL A 114 18.13 5.02 14.24
C VAL A 114 17.98 5.29 15.74
N LEU A 115 19.06 5.78 16.36
CA LEU A 115 19.08 6.20 17.76
C LEU A 115 18.13 7.39 17.99
N ASP A 116 18.14 8.38 17.09
CA ASP A 116 17.27 9.55 17.16
C ASP A 116 15.79 9.17 17.04
N ALA A 117 15.43 8.34 16.06
CA ALA A 117 14.07 7.81 15.92
C ALA A 117 13.64 7.00 17.14
N GLY A 118 14.56 6.21 17.74
CA GLY A 118 14.32 5.44 18.95
C GLY A 118 14.08 6.32 20.19
N ILE A 119 14.98 7.29 20.46
CA ILE A 119 14.86 8.24 21.57
C ILE A 119 13.55 9.03 21.47
N LEU A 120 13.25 9.51 20.27
CA LEU A 120 12.04 10.27 20.00
C LEU A 120 10.77 9.40 20.12
N GLY A 121 10.81 8.14 19.67
CA GLY A 121 9.73 7.17 19.88
C GLY A 121 9.48 6.82 21.35
N VAL A 122 10.54 6.77 22.17
CA VAL A 122 10.44 6.62 23.61
C VAL A 122 9.85 7.87 24.27
N ALA A 123 10.31 9.06 23.90
CA ALA A 123 9.76 10.33 24.41
C ALA A 123 8.26 10.49 24.09
N ALA A 124 7.88 10.11 22.88
CA ALA A 124 6.50 10.01 22.39
C ALA A 124 5.63 9.07 23.25
N ALA A 125 6.14 7.86 23.51
CA ALA A 125 5.46 6.87 24.34
C ALA A 125 5.31 7.34 25.80
N VAL A 126 6.38 7.85 26.39
CA VAL A 126 6.38 8.40 27.76
C VAL A 126 5.37 9.54 27.89
N TRP A 127 5.31 10.43 26.91
CA TRP A 127 4.36 11.54 26.93
C TRP A 127 2.90 11.08 26.76
N PHE A 128 2.62 10.12 25.87
CA PHE A 128 1.30 9.51 25.73
C PHE A 128 0.83 8.90 27.07
N LEU A 129 1.74 8.20 27.76
CA LEU A 129 1.50 7.63 29.08
C LEU A 129 1.29 8.71 30.16
N CYS A 130 1.82 9.92 29.98
CA CYS A 130 1.70 11.05 30.91
C CYS A 130 0.55 12.03 30.60
N ALA A 131 -0.04 12.00 29.40
CA ALA A 131 -1.12 12.92 29.02
C ALA A 131 -2.42 12.63 29.80
N ARG A 132 -3.24 13.65 30.10
CA ARG A 132 -4.56 13.45 30.73
C ARG A 132 -5.50 12.68 29.78
N PRO A 133 -6.43 11.84 30.29
CA PRO A 133 -7.32 11.03 29.44
C PRO A 133 -8.13 11.83 28.41
N SER A 134 -8.63 13.02 28.79
CA SER A 134 -9.36 13.92 27.89
C SER A 134 -8.49 14.49 26.77
N GLY A 135 -7.22 14.79 27.08
CA GLY A 135 -6.20 15.17 26.09
C GLY A 135 -5.89 14.02 25.13
N ARG A 136 -5.73 12.79 25.63
CA ARG A 136 -5.47 11.59 24.81
C ARG A 136 -6.59 11.33 23.79
N ALA A 137 -7.85 11.52 24.17
CA ALA A 137 -8.96 11.31 23.24
C ALA A 137 -9.03 12.39 22.14
N ALA A 138 -8.79 13.65 22.49
CA ALA A 138 -8.73 14.75 21.52
C ALA A 138 -7.54 14.57 20.56
N PHE A 139 -6.38 14.19 21.10
CA PHE A 139 -5.18 13.82 20.37
C PHE A 139 -5.49 12.77 19.30
N ILE A 140 -5.93 11.58 19.73
CA ILE A 140 -6.18 10.44 18.84
C ILE A 140 -7.20 10.82 17.75
N ARG A 141 -8.22 11.66 18.07
CA ARG A 141 -9.18 12.17 17.08
C ARG A 141 -8.55 13.09 16.04
N GLY A 142 -7.64 13.97 16.46
CA GLY A 142 -6.94 14.88 15.55
C GLY A 142 -5.98 14.16 14.63
N THR A 143 -5.16 13.29 15.19
CA THR A 143 -3.97 12.76 14.53
C THR A 143 -4.25 11.48 13.76
N LEU A 144 -5.25 10.71 14.18
CA LEU A 144 -5.81 9.63 13.37
C LEU A 144 -7.02 10.12 12.56
N SER A 145 -7.11 11.40 12.24
CA SER A 145 -8.13 11.90 11.33
C SER A 145 -7.80 11.54 9.88
N TRP A 146 -8.81 11.50 9.03
CA TRP A 146 -8.62 11.33 7.59
C TRP A 146 -7.93 12.55 6.95
N TRP A 147 -8.00 13.72 7.60
CA TRP A 147 -7.24 14.90 7.21
C TRP A 147 -5.74 14.71 7.42
N MET A 148 -5.34 14.02 8.50
CA MET A 148 -3.94 13.66 8.70
C MET A 148 -3.44 12.71 7.61
N LEU A 149 -4.24 11.71 7.25
CA LEU A 149 -3.93 10.83 6.12
C LEU A 149 -3.69 11.66 4.84
N LEU A 150 -4.59 12.59 4.52
CA LEU A 150 -4.42 13.47 3.36
C LEU A 150 -3.16 14.34 3.46
N ALA A 151 -2.88 14.93 4.62
CA ALA A 151 -1.70 15.74 4.84
C ALA A 151 -0.40 14.94 4.64
N VAL A 152 -0.35 13.72 5.20
CA VAL A 152 0.78 12.80 5.00
C VAL A 152 0.93 12.44 3.52
N GLN A 153 -0.17 12.15 2.81
CA GLN A 153 -0.13 11.86 1.37
C GLN A 153 0.41 13.03 0.55
N LEU A 154 -0.14 14.24 0.74
CA LEU A 154 0.32 15.44 0.04
C LEU A 154 1.80 15.67 0.29
N PHE A 155 2.22 15.47 1.54
CA PHE A 155 3.60 15.65 1.91
C PHE A 155 4.51 14.60 1.26
N VAL A 156 4.20 13.30 1.34
CA VAL A 156 4.96 12.24 0.63
C VAL A 156 5.00 12.52 -0.89
N ALA A 157 3.90 13.01 -1.47
CA ALA A 157 3.83 13.33 -2.90
C ALA A 157 4.78 14.49 -3.27
N VAL A 158 4.82 15.57 -2.48
CA VAL A 158 5.78 16.68 -2.69
C VAL A 158 7.22 16.17 -2.70
N LEU A 159 7.52 15.19 -1.84
CA LEU A 159 8.87 14.66 -1.69
C LEU A 159 9.24 13.71 -2.81
N PHE A 160 8.27 12.91 -3.25
CA PHE A 160 8.40 12.15 -4.48
C PHE A 160 8.73 13.08 -5.65
N PHE A 161 7.97 14.16 -5.87
CA PHE A 161 8.24 15.08 -6.97
C PHE A 161 9.59 15.79 -6.87
N ARG A 162 10.02 16.16 -5.65
CA ARG A 162 11.37 16.70 -5.42
C ARG A 162 12.48 15.70 -5.69
N TYR A 163 12.28 14.43 -5.32
CA TYR A 163 13.25 13.37 -5.57
C TYR A 163 13.40 13.08 -7.07
N VAL A 164 12.25 12.99 -7.75
CA VAL A 164 12.16 12.76 -9.19
C VAL A 164 12.80 13.91 -9.95
N ASP A 165 12.54 15.15 -9.54
CA ASP A 165 13.13 16.38 -10.13
C ASP A 165 12.94 16.42 -11.66
N GLY A 166 11.71 16.11 -12.10
CA GLY A 166 11.35 16.02 -13.52
C GLY A 166 11.91 14.80 -14.28
N ARG A 167 12.80 14.01 -13.68
CA ARG A 167 13.41 12.85 -14.35
C ARG A 167 12.47 11.65 -14.43
N LEU A 168 12.79 10.71 -15.29
CA LEU A 168 12.14 9.40 -15.28
C LEU A 168 12.92 8.48 -14.36
N ILE A 169 12.35 8.15 -13.20
CA ILE A 169 13.02 7.31 -12.18
C ILE A 169 12.79 5.80 -12.39
N PHE A 170 12.37 5.40 -13.58
CA PHE A 170 11.91 4.05 -13.87
C PHE A 170 12.81 3.27 -14.84
N ARG A 171 12.68 1.95 -14.85
CA ARG A 171 13.51 1.02 -15.64
C ARG A 171 12.65 0.00 -16.41
N ASP A 172 13.30 -0.89 -17.14
CA ASP A 172 12.71 -2.07 -17.80
C ASP A 172 11.44 -1.76 -18.64
N ASP A 173 10.27 -2.25 -18.26
CA ASP A 173 9.06 -2.27 -19.11
C ASP A 173 8.27 -0.96 -19.19
N HIS A 174 8.75 0.12 -18.57
CA HIS A 174 8.00 1.39 -18.60
C HIS A 174 7.87 1.99 -20.00
N ALA A 175 8.84 1.79 -20.89
CA ALA A 175 8.71 2.21 -22.30
C ALA A 175 7.57 1.44 -22.99
N SER A 176 7.49 0.13 -22.76
CA SER A 176 6.41 -0.73 -23.24
C SER A 176 5.05 -0.31 -22.69
N PHE A 177 4.99 0.06 -21.40
CA PHE A 177 3.78 0.60 -20.79
C PHE A 177 3.41 1.95 -21.42
N LEU A 178 4.33 2.89 -21.55
CA LEU A 178 4.05 4.21 -22.13
C LEU A 178 3.53 4.08 -23.57
N TYR A 179 4.17 3.25 -24.38
CA TYR A 179 3.75 2.94 -25.74
C TYR A 179 2.32 2.41 -25.80
N ARG A 180 2.01 1.39 -25.00
CA ARG A 180 0.66 0.84 -24.89
C ARG A 180 -0.37 1.88 -24.41
N PHE A 181 0.06 2.86 -23.60
CA PHE A 181 -0.81 3.92 -23.09
C PHE A 181 -1.14 4.94 -24.19
N GLN A 182 -0.19 5.21 -25.08
CA GLN A 182 -0.39 5.97 -26.30
C GLN A 182 -1.35 5.25 -27.25
N LEU A 183 -1.16 3.94 -27.48
CA LEU A 183 -2.08 3.16 -28.31
C LEU A 183 -3.52 3.18 -27.77
N LEU A 184 -3.71 3.07 -26.45
CA LEU A 184 -5.04 3.21 -25.85
C LEU A 184 -5.63 4.60 -26.08
N ARG A 185 -4.83 5.67 -25.97
CA ARG A 185 -5.28 7.02 -26.31
C ARG A 185 -5.70 7.15 -27.78
N GLU A 186 -5.04 6.46 -28.69
CA GLU A 186 -5.32 6.56 -30.13
C GLU A 186 -6.53 5.74 -30.56
N HIS A 187 -6.72 4.57 -29.95
CA HIS A 187 -7.68 3.59 -30.44
C HIS A 187 -8.88 3.37 -29.51
N PHE A 188 -8.86 3.82 -28.25
CA PHE A 188 -10.03 3.68 -27.37
C PHE A 188 -11.25 4.44 -27.93
N PRO A 189 -12.46 3.83 -27.97
CA PRO A 189 -12.88 2.61 -27.26
C PRO A 189 -12.73 1.29 -28.03
N TYR A 190 -12.09 1.28 -29.19
CA TYR A 190 -12.01 0.11 -30.07
C TYR A 190 -10.92 -0.87 -29.63
N ILE A 191 -11.24 -1.77 -28.69
CA ILE A 191 -10.38 -2.87 -28.27
C ILE A 191 -11.05 -4.20 -28.65
N PRO A 192 -10.37 -5.14 -29.33
CA PRO A 192 -8.98 -5.07 -29.78
C PRO A 192 -8.80 -4.26 -31.07
N PHE A 193 -7.56 -3.85 -31.35
CA PHE A 193 -7.14 -3.23 -32.62
C PHE A 193 -5.84 -3.86 -33.11
N TYR A 194 -5.48 -3.64 -34.38
CA TYR A 194 -4.23 -4.17 -34.94
C TYR A 194 -3.08 -3.17 -34.69
N ASN A 195 -2.04 -3.62 -34.00
CA ASN A 195 -0.84 -2.84 -33.72
C ASN A 195 0.26 -3.28 -34.68
N THR A 196 0.57 -2.46 -35.68
CA THR A 196 1.58 -2.73 -36.72
C THR A 196 3.01 -2.67 -36.20
N ASP A 197 3.26 -1.85 -35.19
CA ASP A 197 4.62 -1.42 -34.85
C ASP A 197 5.32 -2.37 -33.86
N TRP A 198 4.64 -3.45 -33.47
CA TRP A 198 5.13 -4.37 -32.46
C TRP A 198 5.04 -5.81 -32.94
N ASN A 199 6.16 -6.54 -32.87
CA ASN A 199 6.29 -7.94 -33.31
C ASN A 199 5.73 -8.24 -34.72
N ALA A 200 6.00 -7.35 -35.68
CA ALA A 200 5.52 -7.46 -37.08
C ALA A 200 3.98 -7.46 -37.22
N GLY A 201 3.27 -6.93 -36.23
CA GLY A 201 1.82 -6.81 -36.27
C GLY A 201 1.09 -7.85 -35.42
N TYR A 202 0.26 -7.41 -34.48
CA TYR A 202 -0.63 -8.32 -33.75
C TYR A 202 -1.94 -7.63 -33.31
N SER A 203 -2.93 -8.45 -32.94
CA SER A 203 -4.17 -7.96 -32.34
C SER A 203 -3.95 -7.58 -30.87
N ALA A 204 -3.85 -6.28 -30.62
CA ALA A 204 -3.60 -5.70 -29.31
C ALA A 204 -4.86 -5.80 -28.43
N ARG A 205 -4.76 -6.66 -27.40
CA ARG A 205 -5.85 -7.07 -26.51
C ARG A 205 -5.43 -7.23 -25.06
N GLU A 206 -4.12 -7.21 -24.82
CA GLU A 206 -3.47 -7.34 -23.54
C GLU A 206 -3.82 -6.22 -22.56
N PHE A 207 -4.39 -5.10 -23.03
CA PHE A 207 -4.87 -4.01 -22.17
C PHE A 207 -5.93 -4.45 -21.16
N LEU A 208 -6.71 -5.48 -21.51
CA LEU A 208 -7.80 -6.02 -20.69
C LEU A 208 -7.26 -6.86 -19.51
N PRO A 209 -6.48 -7.94 -19.73
CA PRO A 209 -5.97 -8.78 -18.63
C PRO A 209 -4.72 -8.26 -17.91
N SER A 210 -4.08 -7.18 -18.40
CA SER A 210 -2.93 -6.57 -17.73
C SER A 210 -3.28 -5.51 -16.68
N GLY A 211 -4.56 -5.13 -16.57
CA GLY A 211 -5.02 -4.02 -15.72
C GLY A 211 -4.76 -2.63 -16.29
N MET A 212 -4.11 -2.54 -17.45
CA MET A 212 -3.71 -1.28 -18.05
C MET A 212 -4.89 -0.39 -18.44
N LEU A 213 -5.99 -0.99 -18.91
CA LEU A 213 -7.21 -0.25 -19.21
C LEU A 213 -7.73 0.52 -18.00
N ASN A 214 -7.57 0.02 -16.78
CA ASN A 214 -8.02 0.73 -15.58
C ASN A 214 -7.18 1.97 -15.29
N VAL A 215 -5.86 1.84 -15.46
CA VAL A 215 -4.97 2.99 -15.34
C VAL A 215 -5.36 4.02 -16.40
N PHE A 216 -5.61 3.59 -17.64
CA PHE A 216 -6.03 4.50 -18.70
C PHE A 216 -7.35 5.19 -18.38
N LEU A 217 -8.39 4.44 -18.00
CA LEU A 217 -9.70 4.98 -17.64
C LEU A 217 -9.69 5.82 -16.36
N PHE A 218 -8.73 5.64 -15.47
CA PHE A 218 -8.60 6.50 -14.28
C PHE A 218 -7.93 7.84 -14.65
N PHE A 219 -6.91 7.79 -15.51
CA PHE A 219 -6.13 8.96 -15.91
C PHE A 219 -6.62 9.62 -17.21
N TRP A 220 -7.65 9.08 -17.86
CA TRP A 220 -8.15 9.58 -19.15
C TRP A 220 -8.40 11.09 -19.19
N PRO A 221 -8.94 11.78 -18.15
CA PRO A 221 -9.19 13.20 -18.27
C PRO A 221 -7.87 13.96 -18.27
N VAL A 222 -6.89 13.51 -17.50
CA VAL A 222 -5.55 14.11 -17.47
C VAL A 222 -4.87 13.92 -18.82
N LEU A 223 -4.98 12.74 -19.42
CA LEU A 223 -4.35 12.43 -20.71
C LEU A 223 -4.94 13.25 -21.86
N TYR A 224 -6.26 13.42 -21.91
CA TYR A 224 -6.88 14.16 -23.02
C TYR A 224 -6.89 15.68 -22.83
N PHE A 225 -7.03 16.17 -21.58
CA PHE A 225 -7.24 17.59 -21.33
C PHE A 225 -5.99 18.34 -20.85
N VAL A 226 -5.00 17.67 -20.26
CA VAL A 226 -3.85 18.36 -19.62
C VAL A 226 -2.61 18.35 -20.49
N GLY A 227 -2.34 17.29 -21.26
CA GLY A 227 -1.19 17.28 -22.17
C GLY A 227 -1.00 16.00 -22.96
N ASP A 228 -0.20 16.08 -24.02
CA ASP A 228 0.19 14.92 -24.82
C ASP A 228 1.38 14.21 -24.20
N ILE A 229 1.17 12.98 -23.70
CA ILE A 229 2.23 12.13 -23.12
C ILE A 229 3.34 11.76 -24.11
N ARG A 230 3.15 12.02 -25.40
CA ARG A 230 4.19 11.86 -26.43
C ARG A 230 5.24 12.95 -26.37
N GLN A 231 4.91 14.13 -25.82
CA GLN A 231 5.86 15.22 -25.71
C GLN A 231 6.82 14.96 -24.55
N PRO A 232 8.15 15.12 -24.74
CA PRO A 232 9.14 14.96 -23.67
C PRO A 232 8.87 15.88 -22.46
N ASP A 233 8.29 17.04 -22.66
CA ASP A 233 7.96 17.98 -21.57
C ASP A 233 6.78 17.47 -20.71
N SER A 234 5.95 16.59 -21.27
CA SER A 234 4.81 15.97 -20.60
C SER A 234 5.19 14.74 -19.76
N LEU A 235 6.48 14.39 -19.66
CA LEU A 235 6.95 13.29 -18.80
C LEU A 235 6.56 13.49 -17.33
N THR A 236 6.38 14.75 -16.91
CA THR A 236 5.84 15.09 -15.59
C THR A 236 4.42 14.53 -15.38
N LEU A 237 3.58 14.48 -16.43
CA LEU A 237 2.24 13.88 -16.38
C LEU A 237 2.30 12.37 -16.19
N TYR A 238 3.28 11.70 -16.82
CA TYR A 238 3.48 10.27 -16.60
C TYR A 238 3.97 10.01 -15.17
N ASN A 239 4.87 10.85 -14.66
CA ASN A 239 5.35 10.80 -13.28
C ASN A 239 4.23 11.02 -12.25
N LEU A 240 3.14 11.70 -12.59
CA LEU A 240 1.98 11.90 -11.72
C LEU A 240 1.18 10.60 -11.47
N ILE A 241 1.27 9.62 -12.37
CA ILE A 241 0.54 8.35 -12.25
C ILE A 241 0.99 7.59 -11.00
N PHE A 242 2.29 7.50 -10.76
CA PHE A 242 2.87 6.73 -9.65
C PHE A 242 2.43 7.19 -8.26
N PRO A 243 2.57 8.48 -7.87
CA PRO A 243 2.13 8.95 -6.56
C PRO A 243 0.61 8.84 -6.44
N ILE A 244 -0.16 9.02 -7.51
CA ILE A 244 -1.61 8.83 -7.43
C ILE A 244 -1.95 7.36 -7.15
N VAL A 245 -1.33 6.39 -7.83
CA VAL A 245 -1.58 4.97 -7.60
C VAL A 245 -1.12 4.54 -6.20
N TYR A 246 0.14 4.81 -5.83
CA TYR A 246 0.67 4.34 -4.55
C TYR A 246 0.27 5.23 -3.38
N ILE A 247 0.52 6.54 -3.46
CA ILE A 247 0.28 7.46 -2.34
C ILE A 247 -1.22 7.74 -2.20
N GLY A 248 -1.95 7.83 -3.30
CA GLY A 248 -3.40 8.04 -3.30
C GLY A 248 -4.19 6.75 -3.10
N ILE A 249 -4.23 5.90 -4.12
CA ILE A 249 -5.21 4.81 -4.23
C ILE A 249 -5.00 3.75 -3.14
N VAL A 250 -3.76 3.32 -2.86
CA VAL A 250 -3.50 2.28 -1.85
C VAL A 250 -4.05 2.66 -0.46
N PRO A 251 -3.67 3.80 0.17
CA PRO A 251 -4.17 4.16 1.49
C PRO A 251 -5.69 4.37 1.54
N TRP A 252 -6.26 5.00 0.50
CA TRP A 252 -7.70 5.24 0.47
C TRP A 252 -8.48 3.95 0.29
N SER A 253 -7.96 3.00 -0.48
CA SER A 253 -8.57 1.68 -0.63
C SER A 253 -8.59 0.93 0.70
N ILE A 254 -7.50 0.96 1.47
CA ILE A 254 -7.42 0.34 2.81
C ILE A 254 -8.29 1.08 3.84
N PHE A 255 -8.30 2.42 3.80
CA PHE A 255 -9.18 3.23 4.64
C PHE A 255 -10.65 2.84 4.42
N TRP A 256 -11.11 2.85 3.16
CA TRP A 256 -12.49 2.52 2.82
C TRP A 256 -12.82 1.06 3.04
N ALA A 257 -11.88 0.13 2.81
CA ALA A 257 -12.02 -1.28 3.18
C ALA A 257 -12.28 -1.46 4.67
N SER A 258 -11.45 -0.83 5.51
CA SER A 258 -11.59 -0.84 6.97
C SER A 258 -12.95 -0.29 7.40
N ARG A 259 -13.39 0.83 6.78
CA ARG A 259 -14.71 1.42 7.02
C ARG A 259 -15.86 0.49 6.59
N ALA A 260 -15.70 -0.22 5.48
CA ALA A 260 -16.71 -1.14 4.95
C ALA A 260 -16.99 -2.30 5.91
N VAL A 261 -15.96 -2.81 6.58
CA VAL A 261 -16.08 -3.88 7.59
C VAL A 261 -16.38 -3.38 9.01
N GLY A 262 -16.56 -2.07 9.19
CA GLY A 262 -17.05 -1.46 10.43
C GLY A 262 -15.98 -0.95 11.40
N ILE A 263 -14.70 -0.95 11.01
CA ILE A 263 -13.61 -0.39 11.81
C ILE A 263 -13.75 1.13 11.91
N GLY A 264 -13.49 1.70 13.09
CA GLY A 264 -13.60 3.14 13.37
C GLY A 264 -12.77 4.01 12.42
N ARG A 265 -13.17 5.28 12.22
CA ARG A 265 -12.48 6.21 11.31
C ARG A 265 -11.00 6.42 11.67
N GLN A 266 -10.68 6.42 12.95
CA GLN A 266 -9.32 6.61 13.44
C GLN A 266 -8.43 5.43 13.04
N SER A 267 -8.83 4.22 13.39
CA SER A 267 -8.11 3.00 13.03
C SER A 267 -8.03 2.81 11.52
N ALA A 268 -9.07 3.18 10.76
CA ALA A 268 -9.03 3.16 9.31
C ALA A 268 -8.01 4.16 8.73
N SER A 269 -7.89 5.36 9.31
CA SER A 269 -6.88 6.35 8.90
C SER A 269 -5.48 5.87 9.22
N LEU A 270 -5.29 5.25 10.39
CA LEU A 270 -4.03 4.62 10.77
C LEU A 270 -3.65 3.49 9.81
N ALA A 271 -4.59 2.63 9.43
CA ALA A 271 -4.37 1.57 8.45
C ALA A 271 -3.96 2.14 7.09
N GLY A 272 -4.62 3.22 6.63
CA GLY A 272 -4.22 3.94 5.42
C GLY A 272 -2.81 4.53 5.52
N MET A 273 -2.45 5.15 6.65
CA MET A 273 -1.10 5.70 6.86
C MET A 273 -0.04 4.60 6.91
N LEU A 274 -0.34 3.46 7.54
CA LEU A 274 0.53 2.28 7.55
C LEU A 274 0.71 1.68 6.15
N ALA A 275 -0.28 1.82 5.26
CA ALA A 275 -0.19 1.39 3.87
C ALA A 275 0.85 2.16 3.06
N LEU A 276 1.13 3.42 3.44
CA LEU A 276 2.21 4.23 2.86
C LEU A 276 3.60 3.77 3.33
N ALA A 277 3.67 2.86 4.31
CA ALA A 277 4.94 2.32 4.72
C ALA A 277 5.58 1.58 3.53
N PRO A 278 6.87 1.82 3.27
CA PRO A 278 7.51 1.37 2.05
C PRO A 278 7.53 -0.16 1.98
N SER A 279 6.84 -0.73 0.99
CA SER A 279 6.96 -2.14 0.63
C SER A 279 7.84 -2.23 -0.61
N PHE A 280 9.06 -2.78 -0.45
CA PHE A 280 9.99 -2.90 -1.57
C PHE A 280 9.38 -3.72 -2.70
N ALA A 281 8.59 -4.75 -2.37
CA ALA A 281 7.88 -5.56 -3.35
C ALA A 281 6.97 -4.70 -4.22
N TYR A 282 6.13 -3.85 -3.62
CA TYR A 282 5.22 -3.00 -4.38
C TYR A 282 5.97 -2.03 -5.30
N TYR A 283 7.02 -1.38 -4.79
CA TYR A 283 7.85 -0.46 -5.59
C TYR A 283 8.60 -1.14 -6.72
N GLU A 284 9.05 -2.38 -6.52
CA GLU A 284 9.72 -3.15 -7.57
C GLU A 284 8.79 -3.31 -8.78
N TRP A 285 7.53 -3.71 -8.55
CA TRP A 285 6.56 -3.85 -9.64
C TRP A 285 6.10 -2.51 -10.21
N LEU A 286 5.94 -1.50 -9.36
CA LEU A 286 5.47 -0.18 -9.77
C LEU A 286 6.51 0.62 -10.57
N LEU A 287 7.79 0.61 -10.14
CA LEU A 287 8.84 1.51 -10.64
C LEU A 287 9.94 0.80 -11.44
N ARG A 288 10.22 -0.48 -11.15
CA ARG A 288 11.24 -1.24 -11.87
C ARG A 288 10.62 -1.97 -13.05
N TYR A 289 9.59 -2.78 -12.82
CA TYR A 289 8.97 -3.60 -13.87
C TYR A 289 7.82 -2.93 -14.62
N GLY A 290 7.46 -1.68 -14.33
CA GLY A 290 6.41 -0.97 -15.08
C GLY A 290 5.05 -1.66 -15.12
N THR A 291 4.73 -2.56 -14.18
CA THR A 291 3.47 -3.31 -14.17
C THR A 291 2.38 -2.51 -13.47
N LEU A 292 2.18 -1.27 -13.92
CA LEU A 292 1.24 -0.30 -13.36
C LEU A 292 -0.20 -0.82 -13.29
N GLY A 293 -0.64 -1.59 -14.29
CA GLY A 293 -1.97 -2.22 -14.29
C GLY A 293 -2.14 -3.20 -13.13
N PHE A 294 -1.14 -4.06 -12.90
CA PHE A 294 -1.09 -4.93 -11.71
C PHE A 294 -1.08 -4.11 -10.42
N ALA A 295 -0.21 -3.10 -10.32
CA ALA A 295 -0.07 -2.30 -9.11
C ALA A 295 -1.40 -1.59 -8.75
N PHE A 296 -2.11 -1.07 -9.75
CA PHE A 296 -3.44 -0.49 -9.60
C PHE A 296 -4.47 -1.52 -9.12
N SER A 297 -4.54 -2.68 -9.79
CA SER A 297 -5.46 -3.77 -9.40
C SER A 297 -5.17 -4.28 -7.98
N ALA A 298 -3.90 -4.42 -7.60
CA ALA A 298 -3.50 -4.80 -6.25
C ALA A 298 -3.85 -3.73 -5.20
N ALA A 299 -3.76 -2.44 -5.56
CA ALA A 299 -4.12 -1.33 -4.67
C ALA A 299 -5.60 -1.32 -4.29
N VAL A 300 -6.49 -1.63 -5.25
CA VAL A 300 -7.94 -1.65 -5.01
C VAL A 300 -8.45 -2.97 -4.42
N LEU A 301 -7.60 -4.01 -4.36
CA LEU A 301 -8.01 -5.34 -3.91
C LEU A 301 -8.59 -5.36 -2.49
N PRO A 302 -7.99 -4.72 -1.46
CA PRO A 302 -8.55 -4.70 -0.11
C PRO A 302 -9.96 -4.11 -0.08
N LEU A 303 -10.21 -3.07 -0.89
CA LEU A 303 -11.53 -2.45 -1.02
C LEU A 303 -12.54 -3.42 -1.62
N THR A 304 -12.20 -4.05 -2.75
CA THR A 304 -13.04 -5.06 -3.40
C THR A 304 -13.36 -6.20 -2.44
N PHE A 305 -12.35 -6.71 -1.73
CA PHE A 305 -12.51 -7.79 -0.76
C PHE A 305 -13.45 -7.40 0.38
N ALA A 306 -13.24 -6.25 1.01
CA ALA A 306 -14.07 -5.78 2.12
C ALA A 306 -15.54 -5.60 1.73
N TYR A 307 -15.81 -5.06 0.54
CA TYR A 307 -17.18 -4.90 0.04
C TYR A 307 -17.81 -6.24 -0.39
N ALA A 308 -17.03 -7.18 -0.93
CA ALA A 308 -17.51 -8.52 -1.24
C ALA A 308 -17.86 -9.28 0.04
N VAL A 309 -17.00 -9.22 1.07
CA VAL A 309 -17.27 -9.77 2.42
C VAL A 309 -18.51 -9.13 3.03
N ARG A 310 -18.69 -7.81 2.89
CA ARG A 310 -19.89 -7.11 3.37
C ARG A 310 -21.16 -7.59 2.69
N LEU A 311 -21.10 -7.82 1.37
CA LEU A 311 -22.23 -8.31 0.59
C LEU A 311 -22.61 -9.75 1.01
N VAL A 312 -21.61 -10.62 1.19
CA VAL A 312 -21.80 -12.06 1.38
C VAL A 312 -21.93 -12.47 2.84
N THR A 313 -21.05 -12.00 3.75
CA THR A 313 -20.87 -12.62 5.08
C THR A 313 -21.32 -11.76 6.25
N LEU A 314 -21.15 -10.43 6.21
CA LEU A 314 -21.50 -9.54 7.33
C LEU A 314 -23.00 -9.47 7.54
N ASP A 315 -23.48 -9.45 8.79
CA ASP A 315 -24.92 -9.47 9.12
C ASP A 315 -25.67 -8.17 8.78
N ARG A 316 -24.95 -7.08 8.52
CA ARG A 316 -25.53 -5.81 8.07
C ARG A 316 -26.06 -5.92 6.64
N VAL A 317 -27.28 -5.43 6.41
CA VAL A 317 -27.88 -5.37 5.08
C VAL A 317 -27.05 -4.45 4.17
N PRO A 318 -26.57 -4.93 3.01
CA PRO A 318 -25.79 -4.13 2.07
C PRO A 318 -26.64 -3.00 1.49
N ARG A 319 -26.02 -1.85 1.20
CA ARG A 319 -26.67 -0.72 0.53
C ARG A 319 -26.45 -0.79 -0.98
N TRP A 320 -27.24 -0.07 -1.77
CA TRP A 320 -27.01 0.03 -3.23
C TRP A 320 -25.67 0.70 -3.57
N SER A 321 -25.21 1.64 -2.74
CA SER A 321 -23.85 2.18 -2.83
C SER A 321 -22.78 1.11 -2.70
N ASP A 322 -23.01 0.09 -1.86
CA ASP A 322 -22.05 -1.00 -1.65
C ASP A 322 -21.94 -1.86 -2.92
N VAL A 323 -23.05 -2.07 -3.63
CA VAL A 323 -23.09 -2.77 -4.93
C VAL A 323 -22.33 -1.98 -6.00
N LEU A 324 -22.54 -0.66 -6.08
CA LEU A 324 -21.86 0.19 -7.05
C LEU A 324 -20.35 0.23 -6.81
N VAL A 325 -19.93 0.44 -5.55
CA VAL A 325 -18.51 0.45 -5.18
C VAL A 325 -17.88 -0.90 -5.48
N LEU A 326 -18.55 -2.01 -5.12
CA LEU A 326 -18.04 -3.34 -5.44
C LEU A 326 -17.94 -3.60 -6.95
N LEU A 327 -18.91 -3.13 -7.74
CA LEU A 327 -18.89 -3.28 -9.20
C LEU A 327 -17.67 -2.57 -9.80
N VAL A 328 -17.44 -1.32 -9.45
CA VAL A 328 -16.30 -0.52 -9.94
C VAL A 328 -14.98 -1.12 -9.45
N ALA A 329 -14.87 -1.40 -8.15
CA ALA A 329 -13.64 -1.93 -7.57
C ALA A 329 -13.31 -3.34 -8.08
N SER A 330 -14.32 -4.20 -8.28
CA SER A 330 -14.12 -5.55 -8.85
C SER A 330 -13.71 -5.51 -10.31
N PHE A 331 -14.27 -4.61 -11.13
CA PHE A 331 -13.77 -4.36 -12.48
C PHE A 331 -12.29 -3.98 -12.43
N CYS A 332 -11.94 -2.97 -11.61
CA CYS A 332 -10.57 -2.51 -11.47
C CYS A 332 -9.60 -3.60 -10.97
N CYS A 333 -10.06 -4.45 -10.06
CA CYS A 333 -9.27 -5.54 -9.50
C CYS A 333 -9.07 -6.66 -10.53
N ILE A 334 -10.14 -7.17 -11.13
CA ILE A 334 -10.14 -8.36 -11.98
C ILE A 334 -9.48 -8.11 -13.34
N SER A 335 -9.32 -6.87 -13.78
CA SER A 335 -8.50 -6.62 -14.98
C SER A 335 -7.05 -7.05 -14.83
N TRP A 336 -6.55 -7.29 -13.60
CA TRP A 336 -5.47 -8.25 -13.40
C TRP A 336 -6.09 -9.59 -13.00
N THR A 337 -6.29 -10.47 -13.98
CA THR A 337 -7.15 -11.67 -13.86
C THR A 337 -6.76 -12.60 -12.70
N VAL A 338 -5.46 -12.68 -12.41
CA VAL A 338 -4.90 -13.49 -11.32
C VAL A 338 -5.45 -13.07 -9.94
N SER A 339 -5.82 -11.80 -9.76
CA SER A 339 -6.46 -11.33 -8.51
C SER A 339 -7.78 -12.04 -8.23
N GLY A 340 -8.49 -12.51 -9.26
CA GLY A 340 -9.75 -13.25 -9.12
C GLY A 340 -9.58 -14.52 -8.27
N LEU A 341 -8.40 -15.14 -8.30
CA LEU A 341 -8.10 -16.34 -7.50
C LEU A 341 -8.17 -16.08 -5.99
N LEU A 342 -7.89 -14.86 -5.52
CA LEU A 342 -8.00 -14.51 -4.10
C LEU A 342 -9.46 -14.48 -3.62
N PHE A 343 -10.44 -14.38 -4.52
CA PHE A 343 -11.86 -14.37 -4.17
C PHE A 343 -12.47 -15.78 -4.10
N LEU A 344 -11.72 -16.84 -4.45
CA LEU A 344 -12.23 -18.21 -4.43
C LEU A 344 -12.74 -18.65 -3.04
N PRO A 345 -12.03 -18.40 -1.92
CA PRO A 345 -12.55 -18.75 -0.60
C PRO A 345 -13.86 -18.05 -0.27
N LEU A 346 -13.98 -16.78 -0.65
CA LEU A 346 -15.21 -16.02 -0.43
C LEU A 346 -16.36 -16.56 -1.30
N ALA A 347 -16.08 -16.94 -2.54
CA ALA A 347 -17.06 -17.59 -3.42
C ALA A 347 -17.54 -18.92 -2.82
N LEU A 348 -16.64 -19.78 -2.34
CA LEU A 348 -16.99 -21.04 -1.68
C LEU A 348 -17.80 -20.80 -0.40
N LEU A 349 -17.41 -19.84 0.43
CA LEU A 349 -18.17 -19.45 1.63
C LEU A 349 -19.56 -18.93 1.28
N SER A 350 -19.71 -18.23 0.15
CA SER A 350 -21.00 -17.74 -0.34
C SER A 350 -21.95 -18.88 -0.73
N LEU A 351 -21.41 -19.96 -1.29
CA LEU A 351 -22.13 -21.18 -1.66
C LEU A 351 -22.49 -22.01 -0.42
N ILE A 352 -21.55 -22.20 0.51
CA ILE A 352 -21.81 -22.91 1.77
C ILE A 352 -22.87 -22.15 2.59
N SER A 353 -22.81 -20.82 2.60
CA SER A 353 -23.73 -19.95 3.31
C SER A 353 -24.88 -19.46 2.42
N PHE A 354 -25.31 -20.26 1.43
CA PHE A 354 -26.26 -19.83 0.39
C PHE A 354 -27.52 -19.15 0.95
N ARG A 355 -28.13 -19.73 2.01
CA ARG A 355 -29.33 -19.17 2.65
C ARG A 355 -29.10 -17.78 3.24
N HIS A 356 -27.90 -17.51 3.74
CA HIS A 356 -27.53 -16.19 4.28
C HIS A 356 -27.22 -15.21 3.15
N THR A 357 -26.40 -15.62 2.18
CA THR A 357 -26.00 -14.80 1.02
C THR A 357 -27.22 -14.35 0.22
N PHE A 358 -28.16 -15.26 -0.03
CA PHE A 358 -29.37 -15.04 -0.82
C PHE A 358 -30.64 -14.85 0.04
N ALA A 359 -30.50 -14.42 1.30
CA ALA A 359 -31.64 -13.99 2.12
C ALA A 359 -32.43 -12.87 1.42
N ALA A 360 -33.75 -12.78 1.67
CA ALA A 360 -34.66 -11.89 0.94
C ALA A 360 -34.18 -10.43 0.85
N GLU A 361 -33.62 -9.90 1.93
CA GLU A 361 -33.12 -8.51 2.03
C GLU A 361 -31.86 -8.23 1.19
N ARG A 362 -31.12 -9.29 0.81
CA ARG A 362 -29.82 -9.23 0.12
C ARG A 362 -29.90 -9.73 -1.31
N ARG A 363 -30.77 -10.71 -1.57
CA ARG A 363 -30.89 -11.44 -2.84
C ARG A 363 -30.89 -10.52 -4.05
N ARG A 364 -31.71 -9.46 -4.03
CA ARG A 364 -31.80 -8.50 -5.15
C ARG A 364 -30.45 -7.82 -5.42
N LYS A 365 -29.71 -7.42 -4.39
CA LYS A 365 -28.42 -6.73 -4.51
C LYS A 365 -27.32 -7.66 -4.98
N VAL A 366 -27.28 -8.89 -4.46
CA VAL A 366 -26.33 -9.94 -4.90
C VAL A 366 -26.56 -10.28 -6.37
N ILE A 367 -27.80 -10.59 -6.76
CA ILE A 367 -28.14 -10.92 -8.16
C ILE A 367 -27.81 -9.73 -9.07
N THR A 368 -28.16 -8.50 -8.67
CA THR A 368 -27.86 -7.31 -9.47
C THR A 368 -26.35 -7.13 -9.64
N PHE A 369 -25.56 -7.29 -8.57
CA PHE A 369 -24.10 -7.25 -8.66
C PHE A 369 -23.58 -8.31 -9.64
N LEU A 370 -24.01 -9.57 -9.51
CA LEU A 370 -23.54 -10.66 -10.39
C LEU A 370 -23.89 -10.41 -11.85
N LEU A 371 -25.11 -9.94 -12.15
CA LEU A 371 -25.53 -9.61 -13.51
C LEU A 371 -24.72 -8.45 -14.08
N LEU A 372 -24.56 -7.36 -13.32
CA LEU A 372 -23.77 -6.21 -13.77
C LEU A 372 -22.29 -6.55 -13.93
N ALA A 373 -21.72 -7.33 -13.01
CA ALA A 373 -20.34 -7.80 -13.10
C ALA A 373 -20.14 -8.72 -14.31
N LEU A 374 -21.11 -9.57 -14.63
CA LEU A 374 -21.09 -10.42 -15.82
C LEU A 374 -21.22 -9.60 -17.11
N ILE A 375 -22.12 -8.60 -17.15
CA ILE A 375 -22.26 -7.72 -18.32
C ILE A 375 -20.99 -6.91 -18.55
N LEU A 376 -20.40 -6.38 -17.47
CA LEU A 376 -19.22 -5.54 -17.55
C LEU A 376 -17.94 -6.33 -17.85
N ASN A 377 -17.77 -7.52 -17.26
CA ASN A 377 -16.54 -8.31 -17.39
C ASN A 377 -16.61 -9.46 -18.40
N GLY A 378 -17.81 -9.99 -18.65
CA GLY A 378 -18.04 -11.14 -19.52
C GLY A 378 -17.49 -10.96 -20.93
N PRO A 379 -17.74 -9.83 -21.64
CA PRO A 379 -17.25 -9.66 -23.01
C PRO A 379 -15.73 -9.76 -23.13
N TRP A 380 -14.99 -9.07 -22.25
CA TRP A 380 -13.53 -9.09 -22.33
C TRP A 380 -12.93 -10.39 -21.79
N LEU A 381 -13.56 -11.01 -20.78
CA LEU A 381 -13.16 -12.34 -20.31
C LEU A 381 -13.34 -13.40 -21.40
N ALA A 382 -14.45 -13.33 -22.16
CA ALA A 382 -14.69 -14.23 -23.28
C ALA A 382 -13.61 -14.10 -24.36
N VAL A 383 -13.24 -12.86 -24.72
CA VAL A 383 -12.11 -12.59 -25.63
C VAL A 383 -10.83 -13.14 -25.02
N PHE A 384 -10.54 -12.86 -23.75
CA PHE A 384 -9.35 -13.37 -23.06
C PHE A 384 -9.27 -14.90 -23.14
N PHE A 385 -10.31 -15.64 -22.75
CA PHE A 385 -10.29 -17.11 -22.78
C PHE A 385 -10.17 -17.70 -24.19
N ARG A 386 -10.91 -17.15 -25.16
CA ARG A 386 -10.87 -17.62 -26.56
C ARG A 386 -9.47 -17.46 -27.15
N GLU A 387 -8.84 -16.35 -26.85
CA GLU A 387 -7.68 -15.87 -27.58
C GLU A 387 -6.34 -16.19 -26.91
N SER A 388 -6.29 -16.19 -25.58
CA SER A 388 -5.06 -16.48 -24.81
C SER A 388 -4.72 -17.97 -24.78
N LYS A 389 -5.66 -18.83 -25.20
CA LYS A 389 -5.54 -20.29 -25.08
C LYS A 389 -5.13 -20.71 -23.67
N VAL A 390 -5.55 -19.97 -22.63
CA VAL A 390 -5.15 -20.19 -21.23
C VAL A 390 -5.34 -21.65 -20.80
N LEU A 391 -6.41 -22.32 -21.23
CA LEU A 391 -6.62 -23.73 -20.91
C LEU A 391 -5.56 -24.65 -21.53
N GLN A 392 -5.17 -24.40 -22.78
CA GLN A 392 -4.08 -25.15 -23.43
C GLN A 392 -2.74 -24.84 -22.77
N PHE A 393 -2.52 -23.58 -22.39
CA PHE A 393 -1.33 -23.14 -21.67
C PHE A 393 -1.22 -23.77 -20.26
N LEU A 394 -2.33 -23.84 -19.53
CA LEU A 394 -2.39 -24.50 -18.22
C LEU A 394 -2.18 -26.01 -18.34
N GLY A 395 -2.67 -26.63 -19.43
CA GLY A 395 -2.48 -28.05 -19.70
C GLY A 395 -1.13 -28.45 -20.31
N GLY A 396 -0.38 -27.51 -20.91
CA GLY A 396 0.91 -27.79 -21.56
C GLY A 396 2.09 -27.77 -20.58
N ASP A 397 2.98 -28.76 -20.66
CA ASP A 397 4.15 -28.87 -19.77
C ASP A 397 5.31 -27.92 -20.11
N THR A 398 5.31 -27.35 -21.32
CA THR A 398 6.37 -26.44 -21.79
C THR A 398 5.80 -25.18 -22.40
N LEU A 399 6.52 -24.08 -22.23
CA LEU A 399 6.22 -22.83 -22.91
C LEU A 399 6.44 -23.00 -24.41
N PRO A 400 5.51 -22.56 -25.28
CA PRO A 400 5.76 -22.46 -26.71
C PRO A 400 7.01 -21.60 -26.95
N GLY A 401 8.09 -22.22 -27.42
CA GLY A 401 9.35 -21.54 -27.73
C GLY A 401 10.38 -21.44 -26.59
N SER A 402 10.11 -21.88 -25.36
CA SER A 402 11.18 -21.98 -24.36
C SER A 402 11.93 -23.31 -24.54
N GLN A 403 13.13 -23.24 -25.09
CA GLN A 403 14.04 -24.40 -25.15
C GLN A 403 14.60 -24.80 -23.77
N THR A 404 14.33 -24.02 -22.72
CA THR A 404 14.36 -24.53 -21.36
C THR A 404 13.31 -25.61 -21.24
N LYS A 405 13.72 -26.85 -21.56
CA LYS A 405 13.18 -28.04 -20.91
C LYS A 405 12.98 -27.65 -19.45
N SER A 406 11.73 -27.75 -18.98
CA SER A 406 11.45 -27.59 -17.56
C SER A 406 12.52 -28.34 -16.77
N VAL A 407 12.92 -27.86 -15.59
CA VAL A 407 13.93 -28.55 -14.76
C VAL A 407 13.63 -30.06 -14.65
N PHE A 408 12.35 -30.42 -14.71
CA PHE A 408 11.83 -31.78 -14.89
C PHE A 408 12.31 -32.55 -16.13
N ALA A 409 12.33 -31.96 -17.32
CA ALA A 409 12.76 -32.59 -18.57
C ALA A 409 14.28 -32.48 -18.81
N ALA A 410 14.96 -31.50 -18.19
CA ALA A 410 16.41 -31.37 -18.27
C ALA A 410 17.12 -32.43 -17.43
N ASN A 411 16.59 -32.74 -16.23
CA ASN A 411 17.15 -33.77 -15.35
C ASN A 411 16.80 -35.21 -15.75
N ALA A 412 15.83 -35.41 -16.65
CA ALA A 412 15.45 -36.74 -17.14
C ALA A 412 16.38 -37.28 -18.25
N ASN A 413 17.25 -36.43 -18.83
CA ASN A 413 18.08 -36.78 -19.98
C ASN A 413 19.60 -36.78 -19.69
N THR A 414 20.02 -36.59 -18.45
CA THR A 414 21.40 -36.86 -18.06
C THR A 414 21.54 -38.35 -17.80
N ASP A 415 21.92 -39.09 -18.84
CA ASP A 415 22.27 -40.53 -18.86
C ASP A 415 23.53 -40.85 -18.01
N ASP A 416 23.68 -40.26 -16.83
CA ASP A 416 24.66 -40.71 -15.84
C ASP A 416 24.12 -41.99 -15.19
N ALA A 417 24.39 -43.11 -15.87
CA ALA A 417 23.89 -44.46 -15.67
C ALA A 417 24.25 -45.15 -14.33
N SER A 418 24.45 -44.40 -13.23
CA SER A 418 24.68 -44.99 -11.90
C SER A 418 24.08 -44.19 -10.73
N GLY A 419 23.49 -43.02 -10.97
CA GLY A 419 22.80 -42.26 -9.93
C GLY A 419 21.38 -42.76 -9.76
N SER A 420 21.06 -43.40 -8.63
CA SER A 420 19.69 -43.74 -8.27
C SER A 420 18.78 -42.52 -8.44
N GLU A 421 17.77 -42.60 -9.29
CA GLU A 421 16.82 -41.50 -9.48
C GLU A 421 16.32 -41.02 -8.11
N PRO A 422 16.31 -39.71 -7.84
CA PRO A 422 15.78 -39.18 -6.59
C PRO A 422 14.33 -39.65 -6.46
N SER A 423 14.02 -40.26 -5.31
CA SER A 423 12.68 -40.74 -4.99
C SER A 423 11.66 -39.61 -5.16
N PHE A 424 10.40 -39.95 -5.46
CA PHE A 424 9.32 -38.97 -5.57
C PHE A 424 9.26 -38.03 -4.36
N LEU A 425 9.50 -38.57 -3.16
CA LEU A 425 9.59 -37.79 -1.92
C LEU A 425 10.76 -36.81 -1.93
N GLY A 426 11.94 -37.21 -2.43
CA GLY A 426 13.09 -36.32 -2.57
C GLY A 426 12.82 -35.15 -3.51
N ARG A 427 12.15 -35.39 -4.65
CA ARG A 427 11.75 -34.31 -5.58
C ARG A 427 10.73 -33.36 -4.95
N ALA A 428 9.75 -33.90 -4.23
CA ALA A 428 8.74 -33.09 -3.53
C ALA A 428 9.36 -32.23 -2.41
N GLU A 429 10.33 -32.78 -1.68
CA GLU A 429 11.06 -32.06 -0.63
C GLU A 429 11.92 -30.93 -1.22
N GLU A 430 12.66 -31.19 -2.30
CA GLU A 430 13.46 -30.17 -2.99
C GLU A 430 12.59 -29.02 -3.52
N GLN A 431 11.47 -29.35 -4.17
CA GLN A 431 10.51 -28.36 -4.66
C GLN A 431 9.88 -27.56 -3.53
N GLY A 432 9.47 -28.24 -2.45
CA GLY A 432 8.93 -27.58 -1.26
C GLY A 432 9.94 -26.61 -0.65
N ALA A 433 11.21 -26.99 -0.59
CA ALA A 433 12.28 -26.13 -0.13
C ALA A 433 12.51 -24.93 -1.06
N GLU A 434 12.46 -25.12 -2.38
CA GLU A 434 12.58 -24.03 -3.36
C GLU A 434 11.41 -23.04 -3.27
N ALA A 435 10.16 -23.53 -3.20
CA ALA A 435 8.98 -22.70 -2.97
C ALA A 435 9.11 -21.88 -1.70
N LEU A 436 9.53 -22.49 -0.59
CA LEU A 436 9.68 -21.81 0.68
C LEU A 436 10.79 -20.73 0.61
N ARG A 437 11.90 -21.00 -0.09
CA ARG A 437 12.96 -20.00 -0.34
C ARG A 437 12.44 -18.84 -1.18
N GLY A 438 11.68 -19.12 -2.24
CA GLY A 438 11.05 -18.10 -3.09
C GLY A 438 10.07 -17.23 -2.32
N PHE A 439 9.16 -17.87 -1.58
CA PHE A 439 8.20 -17.19 -0.72
C PHE A 439 8.89 -16.32 0.34
N ARG A 440 9.91 -16.86 1.03
CA ARG A 440 10.70 -16.11 2.01
C ARG A 440 11.37 -14.89 1.37
N ARG A 441 11.93 -15.03 0.16
CA ARG A 441 12.56 -13.92 -0.57
C ARG A 441 11.58 -12.78 -0.84
N GLU A 442 10.34 -13.11 -1.20
CA GLU A 442 9.30 -12.09 -1.41
C GLU A 442 8.78 -11.51 -0.08
N MET A 443 8.63 -12.32 0.98
CA MET A 443 8.21 -11.83 2.30
C MET A 443 9.22 -10.82 2.89
N VAL A 444 10.52 -11.00 2.65
CA VAL A 444 11.57 -10.05 3.09
C VAL A 444 11.41 -8.67 2.43
N LYS A 445 10.71 -8.58 1.29
CA LYS A 445 10.42 -7.32 0.61
C LYS A 445 9.16 -6.62 1.15
N VAL A 446 8.33 -7.32 1.91
CA VAL A 446 7.14 -6.75 2.58
C VAL A 446 7.59 -6.02 3.84
N ASN A 447 6.90 -4.92 4.17
CA ASN A 447 7.20 -4.18 5.39
C ASN A 447 6.96 -5.06 6.63
N PRO A 448 7.97 -5.31 7.48
CA PRO A 448 7.82 -6.21 8.62
C PRO A 448 6.85 -5.70 9.67
N VAL A 449 6.54 -4.39 9.72
CA VAL A 449 5.46 -3.88 10.59
C VAL A 449 4.13 -4.51 10.21
N LEU A 450 3.84 -4.60 8.92
CA LEU A 450 2.59 -5.19 8.46
C LEU A 450 2.53 -6.67 8.85
N ILE A 451 3.65 -7.38 8.76
CA ILE A 451 3.75 -8.79 9.17
C ILE A 451 3.58 -8.94 10.69
N VAL A 452 4.26 -8.13 11.49
CA VAL A 452 4.20 -8.20 12.96
C VAL A 452 2.81 -7.80 13.48
N LEU A 453 2.21 -6.78 12.90
CA LEU A 453 0.87 -6.31 13.26
C LEU A 453 -0.24 -7.18 12.69
N LEU A 454 0.06 -8.13 11.79
CA LEU A 454 -0.94 -8.98 11.15
C LEU A 454 -1.70 -9.81 12.18
N LEU A 455 -0.99 -10.61 12.99
CA LEU A 455 -1.63 -11.51 13.95
C LEU A 455 -2.44 -10.75 15.02
N PRO A 456 -1.90 -9.69 15.67
CA PRO A 456 -2.69 -8.85 16.56
C PRO A 456 -3.88 -8.20 15.86
N GLY A 457 -3.69 -7.67 14.64
CA GLY A 457 -4.73 -7.05 13.84
C GLY A 457 -5.89 -8.01 13.59
N VAL A 458 -5.61 -9.19 13.05
CA VAL A 458 -6.59 -10.26 12.82
C VAL A 458 -7.25 -10.72 14.12
N TRP A 459 -6.51 -10.77 15.23
CA TRP A 459 -7.07 -11.15 16.53
C TRP A 459 -8.05 -10.11 17.07
N THR A 460 -7.77 -8.81 16.84
CA THR A 460 -8.65 -7.70 17.27
C THR A 460 -9.92 -7.58 16.43
N LEU A 461 -9.94 -8.16 15.23
CA LEU A 461 -11.19 -8.40 14.52
C LEU A 461 -11.98 -9.43 15.34
N GLY A 462 -13.06 -8.99 16.00
CA GLY A 462 -13.84 -9.82 16.92
C GLY A 462 -14.15 -11.22 16.36
N ALA A 463 -14.28 -12.20 17.25
CA ALA A 463 -14.55 -13.60 16.87
C ALA A 463 -15.84 -13.67 16.03
N GLY A 464 -15.71 -13.99 14.74
CA GLY A 464 -16.85 -13.97 13.83
C GLY A 464 -16.50 -14.38 12.40
N ARG A 465 -17.52 -14.33 11.53
CA ARG A 465 -17.40 -14.69 10.10
C ARG A 465 -16.35 -13.86 9.37
N LEU A 466 -16.24 -12.57 9.69
CA LEU A 466 -15.23 -11.66 9.12
C LEU A 466 -13.80 -12.16 9.34
N ARG A 467 -13.43 -12.41 10.60
CA ARG A 467 -12.09 -12.92 10.97
C ARG A 467 -11.78 -14.23 10.26
N ARG A 468 -12.72 -15.19 10.26
CA ARG A 468 -12.53 -16.48 9.56
C ARG A 468 -12.32 -16.28 8.06
N THR A 469 -13.11 -15.41 7.44
CA THR A 469 -13.03 -15.14 6.00
C THR A 469 -11.68 -14.52 5.63
N ILE A 470 -11.20 -13.55 6.42
CA ILE A 470 -9.87 -12.95 6.23
C ILE A 470 -8.78 -14.02 6.40
N VAL A 471 -8.76 -14.76 7.51
CA VAL A 471 -7.75 -15.79 7.77
C VAL A 471 -7.70 -16.83 6.66
N VAL A 472 -8.84 -17.37 6.24
CA VAL A 472 -8.90 -18.37 5.17
C VAL A 472 -8.41 -17.77 3.85
N THR A 473 -8.78 -16.54 3.53
CA THR A 473 -8.31 -15.87 2.31
C THR A 473 -6.81 -15.61 2.34
N MET A 474 -6.26 -15.22 3.49
CA MET A 474 -4.83 -15.00 3.66
C MET A 474 -4.03 -16.29 3.55
N LEU A 475 -4.50 -17.37 4.19
CA LEU A 475 -3.87 -18.69 4.07
C LEU A 475 -3.92 -19.20 2.62
N TRP A 476 -5.07 -19.05 1.96
CA TRP A 476 -5.24 -19.37 0.55
C TRP A 476 -4.28 -18.58 -0.35
N GLY A 477 -4.20 -17.27 -0.13
CA GLY A 477 -3.27 -16.42 -0.88
C GLY A 477 -1.79 -16.78 -0.62
N CYS A 478 -1.43 -17.10 0.62
CA CYS A 478 -0.07 -17.56 0.95
C CYS A 478 0.25 -18.92 0.28
N LEU A 479 -0.74 -19.82 0.19
CA LEU A 479 -0.61 -21.07 -0.53
C LEU A 479 -0.41 -20.83 -2.02
N LEU A 480 -1.21 -19.95 -2.63
CA LEU A 480 -1.04 -19.57 -4.04
C LEU A 480 0.32 -18.92 -4.30
N ALA A 481 0.76 -18.01 -3.43
CA ALA A 481 2.03 -17.32 -3.59
C ALA A 481 3.25 -18.22 -3.37
N SER A 482 3.15 -19.25 -2.53
CA SER A 482 4.26 -20.17 -2.24
C SER A 482 4.33 -21.34 -3.22
N VAL A 483 3.21 -21.98 -3.51
CA VAL A 483 3.16 -23.20 -4.35
C VAL A 483 2.85 -22.89 -5.81
N GLY A 484 2.15 -21.79 -6.08
CA GLY A 484 1.67 -21.46 -7.43
C GLY A 484 2.78 -21.33 -8.47
N ASP A 485 3.92 -20.76 -8.08
CA ASP A 485 5.08 -20.61 -8.97
C ASP A 485 5.78 -21.94 -9.27
N LEU A 486 5.65 -22.97 -8.41
CA LEU A 486 6.14 -24.30 -8.72
C LEU A 486 5.28 -24.98 -9.79
N ILE A 487 3.97 -24.79 -9.71
CA ILE A 487 3.00 -25.43 -10.61
C ILE A 487 3.03 -24.72 -11.97
N LYS A 488 2.94 -23.39 -11.97
CA LYS A 488 2.94 -22.55 -13.18
C LYS A 488 3.62 -21.19 -12.91
N PRO A 489 4.96 -21.12 -13.04
CA PRO A 489 5.71 -19.88 -12.76
C PRO A 489 5.29 -18.70 -13.64
N GLN A 490 4.69 -18.97 -14.80
CA GLN A 490 4.26 -17.95 -15.76
C GLN A 490 2.99 -17.20 -15.33
N VAL A 491 2.22 -17.74 -14.38
CA VAL A 491 1.07 -17.04 -13.80
C VAL A 491 1.54 -16.00 -12.77
N GLU A 492 2.79 -16.13 -12.32
CA GLU A 492 3.44 -15.23 -11.37
C GLU A 492 2.64 -15.07 -10.08
N LEU A 493 2.14 -16.19 -9.56
CA LEU A 493 1.29 -16.24 -8.38
C LEU A 493 2.02 -15.71 -7.14
N ARG A 494 3.37 -15.73 -7.11
CA ARG A 494 4.16 -15.02 -6.09
C ARG A 494 3.78 -13.56 -5.91
N ARG A 495 3.30 -12.87 -6.96
CA ARG A 495 2.90 -11.46 -6.91
C ARG A 495 1.73 -11.22 -5.96
N LEU A 496 0.94 -12.26 -5.65
CA LEU A 496 -0.19 -12.17 -4.72
C LEU A 496 0.22 -11.81 -3.29
N ILE A 497 1.50 -11.97 -2.93
CA ILE A 497 2.03 -11.55 -1.63
C ILE A 497 1.85 -10.05 -1.35
N ILE A 498 1.83 -9.25 -2.41
CA ILE A 498 1.71 -7.80 -2.34
C ILE A 498 0.31 -7.37 -1.92
N PRO A 499 -0.78 -7.75 -2.63
CA PRO A 499 -2.12 -7.45 -2.15
C PRO A 499 -2.44 -8.14 -0.82
N LEU A 500 -1.84 -9.30 -0.52
CA LEU A 500 -1.99 -9.95 0.79
C LEU A 500 -1.41 -9.15 1.94
N ALA A 501 -0.35 -8.37 1.71
CA ALA A 501 0.20 -7.47 2.73
C ALA A 501 -0.72 -6.27 3.02
N PHE A 502 -1.64 -5.95 2.11
CA PHE A 502 -2.62 -4.86 2.26
C PHE A 502 -3.99 -5.30 2.76
N LEU A 503 -4.29 -6.61 2.70
CA LEU A 503 -5.50 -7.23 3.26
C LEU A 503 -5.39 -7.33 4.79
#